data_AF-A0A388P5J3-F1
#
_entry.id   AF-A0A388P5J3-F1
#
_cell.length_a   1.000
_cell.length_b   1.000
_cell.length_c   1.000
_cell.angle_alpha   90.00
_cell.angle_beta   90.00
_cell.angle_gamma   90.00
#
_symmetry.space_group_name_H-M   'P 1'
#
loop_
_entity.id
_entity.type
_entity.pdbx_description
1 polymer ?
#
loop_
_entity_poly.entity_id
_entity_poly.type
_entity_poly.pdbx_seq_one_letter_code
_entity_poly.pdbx_strand_id
1 'polypeptide(L)'
;MNVVVTGNNFDRNPRYLVNGFNLAEQNGIVFRRTDDSAFTGNVVTGVRRHPAAVRFEGGKRLRVQDNSVLDSDGEGIALRDVADSIVTGNLIRDARKDRPGAAPGISEQGCAGNLVQGNLTAK
;
A
#
# COMPACT_ATOMS: atom_id res chain seq x y z
N MET A 1 8.49 -6.56 17.49
CA MET A 1 8.77 -5.11 17.37
C MET A 1 7.54 -4.47 16.78
N ASN A 2 7.11 -3.34 17.34
CA ASN A 2 5.96 -2.59 16.85
C ASN A 2 6.41 -1.26 16.21
N VAL A 3 5.62 -0.79 15.26
CA VAL A 3 5.83 0.48 14.57
C VAL A 3 4.48 1.17 14.37
N VAL A 4 4.48 2.48 14.54
CA VAL A 4 3.32 3.33 14.29
C VAL A 4 3.70 4.36 13.25
N VAL A 5 2.97 4.35 12.14
CA VAL A 5 3.15 5.29 11.04
C VAL A 5 1.81 5.97 10.79
N THR A 6 1.76 7.28 11.04
CA THR A 6 0.51 8.04 10.93
C THR A 6 0.72 9.45 10.44
N GLY A 7 -0.22 9.94 9.62
CA GLY A 7 -0.23 11.32 9.12
C GLY A 7 0.92 11.65 8.17
N ASN A 8 1.44 10.67 7.43
CA ASN A 8 2.57 10.87 6.51
C ASN A 8 2.12 10.94 5.05
N ASN A 9 2.95 11.59 4.24
CA ASN A 9 2.86 11.58 2.78
C ASN A 9 4.04 10.81 2.19
N PHE A 10 3.76 9.69 1.55
CA PHE A 10 4.70 8.88 0.80
C PHE A 10 4.44 9.07 -0.69
N ASP A 11 4.91 10.21 -1.20
CA ASP A 11 4.80 10.52 -2.62
C ASP A 11 6.04 10.08 -3.37
N ARG A 12 5.85 9.76 -4.65
CA ARG A 12 6.94 9.43 -5.51
C ARG A 12 7.76 10.66 -5.83
N ASN A 13 9.04 10.61 -5.47
CA ASN A 13 9.98 11.67 -5.79
C ASN A 13 9.90 12.07 -7.29
N PRO A 14 9.72 13.38 -7.60
CA PRO A 14 9.66 13.84 -8.96
C PRO A 14 10.96 13.54 -9.69
N ARG A 15 10.86 13.35 -11.01
CA ARG A 15 12.01 13.00 -11.85
C ARG A 15 12.91 14.22 -12.00
N TYR A 16 13.99 14.30 -11.24
CA TYR A 16 15.06 15.24 -11.53
C TYR A 16 15.81 14.79 -12.80
N LEU A 17 15.69 15.59 -13.85
CA LEU A 17 16.13 15.34 -15.24
C LEU A 17 17.64 15.47 -15.46
N VAL A 18 18.45 15.15 -14.45
CA VAL A 18 19.91 15.26 -14.50
C VAL A 18 20.49 13.86 -14.47
N ASN A 19 20.90 13.36 -15.65
CA ASN A 19 21.72 12.15 -15.88
C ASN A 19 21.04 10.77 -15.97
N GLY A 20 19.93 10.68 -16.71
CA GLY A 20 19.48 9.39 -17.27
C GLY A 20 18.48 8.61 -16.41
N PHE A 21 17.44 8.09 -17.07
CA PHE A 21 16.22 7.55 -16.46
C PHE A 21 16.32 6.11 -15.92
N ASN A 22 17.52 5.54 -15.82
CA ASN A 22 17.67 4.11 -15.55
C ASN A 22 17.38 3.70 -14.10
N LEU A 23 17.18 4.65 -13.18
CA LEU A 23 16.97 4.36 -11.74
C LEU A 23 15.79 5.12 -11.09
N ALA A 24 14.80 5.59 -11.86
CA ALA A 24 13.67 6.29 -11.23
C ALA A 24 13.03 5.42 -10.12
N GLU A 25 13.06 5.88 -8.88
CA GLU A 25 12.63 5.16 -7.68
C GLU A 25 11.29 4.44 -7.88
N GLN A 26 11.24 3.17 -7.45
CA GLN A 26 10.08 2.30 -7.61
C GLN A 26 9.07 2.43 -6.44
N ASN A 27 9.48 3.08 -5.35
CA ASN A 27 8.70 3.48 -4.16
C ASN A 27 7.61 2.49 -3.75
N GLY A 28 7.90 1.59 -2.82
CA GLY A 28 6.89 0.77 -2.17
C GLY A 28 7.18 0.70 -0.67
N ILE A 29 6.12 0.71 0.14
CA ILE A 29 6.27 0.57 1.60
C ILE A 29 6.12 -0.92 1.93
N VAL A 30 7.08 -1.48 2.67
CA VAL A 30 7.03 -2.87 3.09
C VAL A 30 7.20 -3.01 4.59
N PHE A 31 6.19 -3.58 5.24
CA PHE A 31 6.24 -4.07 6.61
C PHE A 31 6.53 -5.56 6.57
N ARG A 32 7.56 -6.01 7.29
CA ARG A 32 7.95 -7.44 7.33
C ARG A 32 7.96 -7.93 8.75
N ARG A 33 7.23 -9.02 9.02
CA ARG A 33 7.16 -9.68 10.33
C ARG A 33 6.90 -8.68 11.46
N THR A 34 5.87 -7.87 11.25
CA THR A 34 5.54 -6.76 12.12
C THR A 34 4.24 -7.07 12.85
N ASP A 35 4.30 -7.11 14.19
CA ASP A 35 3.14 -7.37 15.04
C ASP A 35 2.72 -6.08 15.73
N ASP A 36 1.46 -5.98 16.15
CA ASP A 36 0.97 -4.93 17.07
C ASP A 36 1.23 -3.50 16.57
N SER A 37 1.05 -3.29 15.26
CA SER A 37 1.50 -2.09 14.56
C SER A 37 0.38 -1.39 13.82
N ALA A 38 0.58 -0.10 13.53
CA ALA A 38 -0.42 0.74 12.90
C ALA A 38 0.18 1.50 11.70
N PHE A 39 -0.52 1.42 10.57
CA PHE A 39 -0.31 2.24 9.39
C PHE A 39 -1.64 2.95 9.09
N THR A 40 -1.79 4.16 9.62
CA THR A 40 -3.11 4.82 9.67
C THR A 40 -3.08 6.28 9.24
N GLY A 41 -4.05 6.72 8.44
CA GLY A 41 -4.16 8.12 8.05
C GLY A 41 -2.99 8.60 7.19
N ASN A 42 -2.39 7.72 6.37
CA ASN A 42 -1.29 8.08 5.47
C ASN A 42 -1.77 8.24 4.03
N VAL A 43 -1.01 9.00 3.26
CA VAL A 43 -1.18 9.15 1.81
C VAL A 43 0.01 8.48 1.13
N VAL A 44 -0.25 7.57 0.19
CA VAL A 44 0.76 6.84 -0.58
C VAL A 44 0.43 7.00 -2.06
N THR A 45 1.32 7.63 -2.83
CA THR A 45 1.01 8.02 -4.21
C THR A 45 2.13 7.70 -5.18
N GLY A 46 1.74 7.37 -6.41
CA GLY A 46 2.68 7.32 -7.52
C GLY A 46 3.69 6.18 -7.45
N VAL A 47 3.39 5.09 -6.75
CA VAL A 47 4.25 3.89 -6.73
C VAL A 47 4.35 3.30 -8.14
N ARG A 48 5.57 3.07 -8.63
CA ARG A 48 5.82 2.66 -10.02
C ARG A 48 6.71 1.43 -10.08
N ARG A 49 6.40 0.48 -10.97
CA ARG A 49 7.23 -0.73 -11.16
C ARG A 49 7.47 -1.55 -9.89
N HIS A 50 6.57 -1.46 -8.91
CA HIS A 50 6.61 -2.26 -7.68
C HIS A 50 5.30 -3.08 -7.58
N PRO A 51 5.34 -4.33 -7.07
CA PRO A 51 4.17 -5.23 -7.07
C PRO A 51 3.00 -4.75 -6.20
N ALA A 52 3.25 -3.89 -5.21
CA ALA A 52 2.21 -3.26 -4.40
C ALA A 52 2.63 -1.88 -3.89
N ALA A 53 1.69 -0.97 -3.65
CA ALA A 53 2.01 0.34 -3.05
C ALA A 53 2.37 0.21 -1.56
N VAL A 54 1.58 -0.57 -0.83
CA VAL A 54 1.85 -0.94 0.56
C VAL A 54 1.74 -2.45 0.69
N ARG A 55 2.78 -3.08 1.26
CA ARG A 55 2.84 -4.53 1.43
C ARG A 55 3.15 -4.91 2.87
N PHE A 56 2.36 -5.83 3.40
CA PHE A 56 2.58 -6.47 4.69
C PHE A 56 2.95 -7.94 4.45
N GLU A 57 4.15 -8.34 4.87
CA GLU A 57 4.69 -9.70 4.72
C GLU A 57 4.91 -10.32 6.10
N GLY A 58 3.91 -11.09 6.54
CA GLY A 58 3.87 -11.65 7.88
C GLY A 58 3.54 -10.62 8.95
N GLY A 59 2.81 -11.05 9.96
CA GLY A 59 2.49 -10.23 11.13
C GLY A 59 1.07 -10.44 11.61
N LYS A 60 0.75 -9.88 12.78
CA LYS A 60 -0.62 -9.93 13.32
C LYS A 60 -1.01 -8.70 14.11
N ARG A 61 -2.32 -8.53 14.29
CA ARG A 61 -2.92 -7.40 15.02
C ARG A 61 -2.46 -6.06 14.44
N LEU A 62 -2.42 -5.99 13.12
CA LEU A 62 -2.14 -4.78 12.37
C LEU A 62 -3.39 -3.92 12.26
N ARG A 63 -3.21 -2.60 12.30
CA ARG A 63 -4.25 -1.62 12.00
C ARG A 63 -3.84 -0.86 10.74
N VAL A 64 -4.47 -1.18 9.62
CA VAL A 64 -4.25 -0.53 8.32
C VAL A 64 -5.51 0.24 7.97
N GLN A 65 -5.60 1.50 8.43
CA GLN A 65 -6.87 2.23 8.43
C GLN A 65 -6.77 3.63 7.86
N ASP A 66 -7.84 4.07 7.20
CA ASP A 66 -8.01 5.46 6.77
C ASP A 66 -6.86 6.01 5.90
N ASN A 67 -6.20 5.13 5.13
CA ASN A 67 -5.13 5.54 4.21
C ASN A 67 -5.68 5.84 2.81
N SER A 68 -5.02 6.75 2.11
CA SER A 68 -5.23 6.97 0.67
C SER A 68 -4.06 6.37 -0.12
N VAL A 69 -4.34 5.36 -0.93
CA VAL A 69 -3.37 4.70 -1.81
C VAL A 69 -3.76 4.98 -3.26
N LEU A 70 -3.01 5.87 -3.92
CA LEU A 70 -3.41 6.44 -5.19
C LEU A 70 -2.39 6.19 -6.31
N ASP A 71 -2.91 6.03 -7.52
CA ASP A 71 -2.18 6.08 -8.78
C ASP A 71 -0.90 5.23 -8.74
N SER A 72 -1.01 3.95 -8.41
CA SER A 72 0.11 3.05 -8.11
C SER A 72 0.08 1.78 -8.97
N ASP A 73 1.20 1.40 -9.59
CA ASP A 73 1.30 0.31 -10.60
C ASP A 73 0.99 -1.09 -10.08
N GLY A 74 1.26 -1.36 -8.81
CA GLY A 74 0.98 -2.65 -8.19
C GLY A 74 -0.42 -2.74 -7.61
N GLU A 75 -0.64 -3.77 -6.82
CA GLU A 75 -1.76 -3.83 -5.89
C GLU A 75 -1.73 -2.58 -4.97
N GLY A 76 -2.88 -2.08 -4.53
CA GLY A 76 -2.89 -0.97 -3.58
C GLY A 76 -2.31 -1.40 -2.23
N ILE A 77 -3.01 -2.33 -1.57
CA ILE A 77 -2.59 -2.94 -0.31
C ILE A 77 -2.48 -4.45 -0.49
N ALA A 78 -1.29 -5.00 -0.27
CA ALA A 78 -1.02 -6.42 -0.35
C ALA A 78 -0.81 -7.01 1.05
N LEU A 79 -1.65 -7.95 1.45
CA LEU A 79 -1.52 -8.72 2.69
C LEU A 79 -1.03 -10.13 2.36
N ARG A 80 0.13 -10.51 2.92
CA ARG A 80 0.76 -11.83 2.73
C ARG A 80 1.06 -12.42 4.10
N ASP A 81 0.44 -13.55 4.42
CA ASP A 81 0.60 -14.25 5.71
C ASP A 81 0.30 -13.35 6.93
N VAL A 82 -0.67 -12.44 6.79
CA VAL A 82 -1.13 -11.53 7.85
C VAL A 82 -2.33 -12.14 8.57
N ALA A 83 -2.33 -12.07 9.89
CA ALA A 83 -3.41 -12.60 10.70
C ALA A 83 -4.04 -11.60 11.70
N ASP A 84 -5.29 -11.84 12.09
CA ASP A 84 -6.00 -11.15 13.17
C ASP A 84 -5.90 -9.61 13.09
N SER A 85 -5.96 -9.06 11.87
CA SER A 85 -5.70 -7.65 11.59
C SER A 85 -6.91 -6.91 11.04
N ILE A 86 -6.90 -5.58 11.15
CA ILE A 86 -7.99 -4.70 10.70
C ILE A 86 -7.49 -3.88 9.52
N VAL A 87 -8.16 -4.02 8.37
CA VAL A 87 -7.89 -3.27 7.14
C VAL A 87 -9.18 -2.61 6.67
N THR A 88 -9.42 -1.37 7.10
CA THR A 88 -10.72 -0.70 6.94
C THR A 88 -10.58 0.78 6.62
N GLY A 89 -11.59 1.39 5.97
CA GLY A 89 -11.62 2.82 5.71
C GLY A 89 -10.59 3.31 4.69
N ASN A 90 -9.88 2.42 4.00
CA ASN A 90 -8.87 2.82 3.03
C ASN A 90 -9.51 3.20 1.70
N LEU A 91 -9.00 4.26 1.08
CA LEU A 91 -9.27 4.64 -0.30
C LEU A 91 -8.15 4.11 -1.19
N ILE A 92 -8.47 3.23 -2.13
CA ILE A 92 -7.54 2.72 -3.12
C ILE A 92 -8.08 3.05 -4.51
N ARG A 93 -7.32 3.83 -5.28
CA ARG A 93 -7.77 4.28 -6.60
C ARG A 93 -6.61 4.55 -7.56
N ASP A 94 -6.84 4.33 -8.84
CA ASP A 94 -5.93 4.77 -9.90
C ASP A 94 -6.67 5.58 -10.95
N ALA A 95 -6.51 6.90 -10.96
CA ALA A 95 -7.23 7.79 -11.87
C ALA A 95 -6.48 8.04 -13.21
N ARG A 96 -5.38 7.32 -13.47
CA ARG A 96 -4.55 7.53 -14.67
C ARG A 96 -5.22 6.97 -15.93
N LYS A 97 -5.30 7.81 -16.96
CA LYS A 97 -5.95 7.48 -18.25
C LYS A 97 -5.15 6.54 -19.14
N ASP A 98 -3.83 6.49 -18.95
CA ASP A 98 -2.87 5.80 -19.81
C ASP A 98 -2.53 4.37 -19.33
N ARG A 99 -3.25 3.87 -18.31
CA ARG A 99 -2.92 2.60 -17.70
C ARG A 99 -3.72 1.42 -18.28
N PRO A 100 -3.05 0.41 -18.87
CA PRO A 100 -3.70 -0.83 -19.27
C PRO A 100 -3.86 -1.77 -18.06
N GLY A 101 -5.12 -1.98 -17.64
CA GLY A 101 -5.47 -2.94 -16.60
C GLY A 101 -5.29 -2.41 -15.16
N ALA A 102 -6.35 -2.56 -14.37
CA ALA A 102 -6.33 -2.23 -12.94
C ALA A 102 -5.74 -3.42 -12.16
N ALA A 103 -4.65 -3.18 -11.43
CA ALA A 103 -4.23 -4.11 -10.39
C ALA A 103 -5.27 -4.12 -9.25
N PRO A 104 -5.36 -5.21 -8.46
CA PRO A 104 -6.29 -5.29 -7.34
C PRO A 104 -6.09 -4.14 -6.34
N GLY A 105 -7.19 -3.58 -5.82
CA GLY A 105 -7.11 -2.54 -4.79
C GLY A 105 -6.53 -3.09 -3.48
N ILE A 106 -7.08 -4.21 -3.01
CA ILE A 106 -6.57 -4.97 -1.86
C ILE A 106 -6.49 -6.44 -2.27
N SER A 107 -5.44 -7.13 -1.84
CA SER A 107 -5.27 -8.57 -2.07
C SER A 107 -4.84 -9.29 -0.78
N GLU A 108 -5.33 -10.51 -0.59
CA GLU A 108 -4.97 -11.39 0.53
C GLU A 108 -4.43 -12.72 0.01
N GLN A 109 -3.32 -13.18 0.59
CA GLN A 109 -2.75 -14.51 0.34
C GLN A 109 -2.20 -15.07 1.65
N GLY A 110 -2.56 -16.31 1.98
CA GLY A 110 -2.13 -16.96 3.24
C GLY A 110 -2.65 -16.28 4.51
N CYS A 111 -3.64 -15.40 4.38
CA CYS A 111 -4.17 -14.59 5.48
C CYS A 111 -5.24 -15.34 6.29
N ALA A 112 -5.40 -14.99 7.57
CA ALA A 112 -6.39 -15.62 8.45
C ALA A 112 -6.92 -14.64 9.51
N GLY A 113 -8.23 -14.61 9.74
CA GLY A 113 -8.83 -13.81 10.82
C GLY A 113 -8.78 -12.29 10.62
N ASN A 114 -8.48 -11.80 9.41
CA ASN A 114 -8.48 -10.37 9.12
C ASN A 114 -9.90 -9.82 8.89
N LEU A 115 -10.14 -8.61 9.36
CA LEU A 115 -11.28 -7.80 8.98
C LEU A 115 -10.89 -6.88 7.82
N VAL A 116 -11.27 -7.25 6.60
CA VAL A 116 -11.04 -6.43 5.38
C VAL A 116 -12.38 -5.92 4.86
N GLN A 117 -12.84 -4.78 5.39
CA GLN A 117 -14.18 -4.24 5.11
C GLN A 117 -14.20 -2.72 5.06
N GLY A 118 -15.20 -2.14 4.40
CA GLY A 118 -15.39 -0.68 4.36
C GLY A 118 -14.24 0.07 3.67
N ASN A 119 -13.56 -0.57 2.72
CA ASN A 119 -12.55 0.06 1.88
C ASN A 119 -13.17 0.42 0.52
N LEU A 120 -12.82 1.59 -0.02
CA LEU A 120 -13.24 1.99 -1.36
C LEU A 120 -12.13 1.62 -2.35
N THR A 121 -12.36 0.58 -3.15
CA THR A 121 -11.48 0.19 -4.25
C THR A 121 -12.09 0.60 -5.58
N ALA A 122 -11.59 1.69 -6.16
CA ALA A 122 -12.09 2.25 -7.42
C ALA A 122 -11.04 2.15 -8.54
N LYS A 123 -11.53 2.09 -9.78
CA LYS A 123 -10.71 2.31 -10.97
C LYS A 123 -10.60 3.81 -11.30
#